data_AF-A0A1J4L026-F1
#
_entry.id   AF-A0A1J4L026-F1
#
_cell.length_a   1.000
_cell.length_b   1.000
_cell.length_c   1.000
_cell.angle_alpha   90.00
_cell.angle_beta   90.00
_cell.angle_gamma   90.00
#
_symmetry.space_group_name_H-M   'P 1'
#
loop_
_entity.id
_entity.type
_entity.pdbx_description
1 polymer ?
#
loop_
_entity_poly.entity_id
_entity_poly.type
_entity_poly.pdbx_seq_one_letter_code
_entity_poly.pdbx_strand_id
1 'polypeptide(L)'
;MSEGLIDAPPPESGLPKSFNVLPTVANPLIPRLIDLCLNTIIANYESCTELHLVPRKYHQKVLRSIPENISFPIAVMTIPDGIFWKRLMLSQFPDVPRDPARKNWKSFFFENYAARKLENASESNIDEISHELRIIGPFIRKITLTRSPAKISMFKLFRTFRGLKSLSLVYGEPRRNFAQYEEFDSFDIRAEHSATLRDCQVMCADFINLGKYCSLQEFDMTDNSLTDQAVVKVAEGLFKAFNSLTSLTFAHNEIRQNGAHAIGSILLHSPIRKLDLSDNQIGSNGVQKLCECAKQSSTLEELNLSSNQIGNNGILFVALLIKTSKSLKKLDISGNRISNFKDIIEALNVTTSLVDLNIAVNPIDEDDYDVIQKLVQDPNRREDMILDKLDMRRYDLTEEDFMIKTTETSEAPLLRFK
;
A
#
# COMPACT_ATOMS: atom_id res chain seq x y z
N MET A 1 -16.39 -15.46 110.92
CA MET A 1 -15.44 -14.45 110.41
C MET A 1 -15.79 -14.21 108.95
N SER A 2 -16.30 -13.00 108.67
CA SER A 2 -16.38 -12.27 107.37
C SER A 2 -17.04 -13.03 106.20
N GLU A 3 -18.31 -12.77 105.79
CA GLU A 3 -18.84 -11.56 105.10
C GLU A 3 -17.83 -10.98 104.08
N GLY A 4 -18.08 -10.75 102.80
CA GLY A 4 -19.24 -10.72 101.93
C GLY A 4 -18.81 -9.98 100.63
N LEU A 5 -19.73 -9.89 99.66
CA LEU A 5 -19.70 -9.11 98.41
C LEU A 5 -19.15 -9.79 97.14
N ILE A 6 -20.15 -10.17 96.35
CA ILE A 6 -20.19 -10.45 94.91
C ILE A 6 -19.68 -9.21 94.15
N ASP A 7 -18.80 -9.40 93.17
CA ASP A 7 -18.53 -8.37 92.17
C ASP A 7 -18.37 -8.96 90.75
N ALA A 8 -18.91 -8.19 89.81
CA ALA A 8 -19.38 -8.57 88.48
C ALA A 8 -18.30 -9.03 87.47
N PRO A 9 -18.68 -9.76 86.41
CA PRO A 9 -17.78 -10.10 85.31
C PRO A 9 -17.24 -8.84 84.59
N PRO A 10 -16.02 -8.91 84.03
CA PRO A 10 -15.38 -7.77 83.36
C PRO A 10 -16.18 -7.32 82.14
N PRO A 11 -16.14 -6.02 81.81
CA PRO A 11 -16.97 -5.45 80.74
C PRO A 11 -16.59 -6.07 79.40
N GLU A 12 -17.60 -6.47 78.63
CA GLU A 12 -17.46 -6.81 77.22
C GLU A 12 -16.76 -5.64 76.52
N SER A 13 -15.49 -5.82 76.15
CA SER A 13 -14.80 -4.92 75.23
C SER A 13 -15.40 -5.15 73.84
N GLY A 14 -16.59 -4.58 73.62
CA GLY A 14 -17.17 -4.47 72.30
C GLY A 14 -16.16 -3.83 71.37
N LEU A 15 -15.74 -4.57 70.35
CA LEU A 15 -15.14 -4.00 69.15
C LEU A 15 -15.96 -2.75 68.77
N PRO A 16 -15.33 -1.60 68.47
CA PRO A 16 -16.08 -0.41 68.11
C PRO A 16 -17.04 -0.73 66.97
N LYS A 17 -18.34 -0.64 67.24
CA LYS A 17 -19.40 -0.70 66.24
C LYS A 17 -19.36 0.57 65.41
N SER A 18 -18.41 0.63 64.49
CA SER A 18 -18.36 1.43 63.26
C SER A 18 -16.90 1.61 62.86
N PHE A 19 -16.38 0.70 62.04
CA PHE A 19 -15.56 1.20 60.95
C PHE A 19 -16.51 2.01 60.08
N ASN A 20 -16.63 3.31 60.37
CA ASN A 20 -17.17 4.25 59.41
C ASN A 20 -16.37 4.02 58.12
N VAL A 21 -17.04 3.40 57.15
CA VAL A 21 -16.56 3.33 55.77
C VAL A 21 -16.30 4.78 55.42
N LEU A 22 -15.01 5.15 55.36
CA LEU A 22 -14.60 6.47 54.95
C LEU A 22 -15.33 6.81 53.64
N PRO A 23 -15.80 8.05 53.46
CA PRO A 23 -16.45 8.45 52.23
C PRO A 23 -15.59 8.02 51.05
N THR A 24 -16.24 7.64 49.95
CA THR A 24 -15.66 7.27 48.65
C THR A 24 -14.89 8.42 47.97
N VAL A 25 -14.26 9.30 48.73
CA VAL A 25 -13.34 10.32 48.27
C VAL A 25 -11.95 9.73 48.42
N ALA A 26 -11.37 9.33 47.29
CA ALA A 26 -10.00 8.83 47.23
C ALA A 26 -9.08 9.85 47.91
N ASN A 27 -8.43 9.46 49.02
CA ASN A 27 -7.35 10.24 49.58
C ASN A 27 -6.24 10.30 48.51
N PRO A 28 -5.92 11.49 47.95
CA PRO A 28 -4.96 11.59 46.84
C PRO A 28 -3.55 11.14 47.23
N LEU A 29 -3.27 10.99 48.52
CA LEU A 29 -1.98 10.52 49.05
C LEU A 29 -1.88 9.00 49.18
N ILE A 30 -3.00 8.26 49.16
CA ILE A 30 -3.01 6.80 49.34
C ILE A 30 -3.53 6.14 48.05
N PRO A 31 -2.66 5.49 47.25
CA PRO A 31 -3.08 4.85 46.01
C PRO A 31 -4.04 3.69 46.28
N ARG A 32 -5.02 3.50 45.40
CA ARG A 32 -5.95 2.37 45.50
C ARG A 32 -5.20 1.07 45.29
N LEU A 33 -5.56 0.02 46.02
CA LEU A 33 -4.96 -1.31 45.84
C LEU A 33 -4.99 -1.78 44.38
N ILE A 34 -6.10 -1.50 43.68
CA ILE A 34 -6.24 -1.83 42.25
C ILE A 34 -5.17 -1.14 41.41
N ASP A 35 -4.89 0.14 41.66
CA ASP A 35 -3.88 0.88 40.90
C ASP A 35 -2.47 0.37 41.19
N LEU A 36 -2.19 0.00 42.45
CA LEU A 36 -0.93 -0.66 42.82
C LEU A 36 -0.78 -2.00 42.09
N CYS A 37 -1.78 -2.87 42.14
CA CYS A 37 -1.75 -4.16 41.44
C CYS A 37 -1.55 -4.00 39.93
N LEU A 38 -2.28 -3.08 39.29
CA LEU A 38 -2.13 -2.82 37.86
C LEU A 38 -0.73 -2.30 37.52
N ASN A 39 -0.18 -1.37 38.31
CA ASN A 39 1.16 -0.86 38.10
C ASN A 39 2.22 -1.96 38.27
N THR A 40 2.06 -2.86 39.23
CA THR A 40 2.94 -4.03 39.39
C THR A 40 2.86 -4.96 38.19
N ILE A 41 1.66 -5.24 37.68
CA ILE A 41 1.47 -6.06 36.46
C ILE A 41 2.16 -5.39 35.26
N ILE A 42 1.96 -4.08 35.08
CA ILE A 42 2.55 -3.31 33.97
C ILE A 42 4.09 -3.34 34.05
N ALA A 43 4.66 -3.10 35.22
CA ALA A 43 6.11 -3.06 35.42
C ALA A 43 6.78 -4.43 35.22
N ASN A 44 6.05 -5.52 35.49
CA ASN A 44 6.55 -6.89 35.37
C ASN A 44 5.86 -7.67 34.24
N TYR A 45 5.35 -6.97 33.22
CA TYR A 45 4.54 -7.60 32.17
C TYR A 45 5.29 -8.74 31.45
N GLU A 46 6.62 -8.64 31.31
CA GLU A 46 7.44 -9.72 30.74
C GLU A 46 7.37 -11.03 31.54
N SER A 47 7.29 -10.92 32.86
CA SER A 47 7.12 -12.07 33.77
C SER A 47 5.66 -12.47 33.97
N CYS A 48 4.71 -11.58 33.65
CA CYS A 48 3.28 -11.79 33.83
C CYS A 48 2.49 -11.36 32.57
N THR A 49 2.55 -12.23 31.55
CA THR A 49 1.99 -11.95 30.21
C THR A 49 0.52 -12.36 30.06
N GLU A 50 -0.08 -12.90 31.11
CA GLU A 50 -1.43 -13.46 31.11
C GLU A 50 -2.51 -12.38 31.22
N LEU A 51 -2.61 -11.53 30.19
CA LEU A 51 -3.60 -10.43 30.14
C LEU A 51 -5.04 -10.92 30.36
N HIS A 52 -5.35 -12.16 29.99
CA HIS A 52 -6.67 -12.77 30.18
C HIS A 52 -7.06 -12.93 31.66
N LEU A 53 -6.10 -12.97 32.59
CA LEU A 53 -6.36 -12.98 34.03
C LEU A 53 -6.71 -11.59 34.58
N VAL A 54 -6.36 -10.52 33.87
CA VAL A 54 -6.76 -9.15 34.23
C VAL A 54 -8.23 -8.94 33.85
N PRO A 55 -9.07 -8.34 34.71
CA PRO A 55 -10.44 -7.99 34.33
C PRO A 55 -10.49 -7.09 33.09
N ARG A 56 -11.33 -7.43 32.10
CA ARG A 56 -11.41 -6.76 30.78
C ARG A 56 -11.49 -5.23 30.85
N LYS A 57 -12.20 -4.67 31.84
CA LYS A 57 -12.32 -3.21 32.06
C LYS A 57 -10.97 -2.50 32.27
N TYR A 58 -9.93 -3.22 32.65
CA TYR A 58 -8.58 -2.68 32.85
C TYR A 58 -7.60 -3.01 31.73
N HIS A 59 -7.96 -3.85 30.75
CA HIS A 59 -7.07 -4.23 29.65
C HIS A 59 -6.53 -3.01 28.91
N GLN A 60 -7.39 -2.05 28.58
CA GLN A 60 -6.97 -0.85 27.87
C GLN A 60 -6.00 0.00 28.70
N LYS A 61 -6.19 0.07 30.03
CA LYS A 61 -5.27 0.79 30.94
C LYS A 61 -3.91 0.10 30.97
N VAL A 62 -3.88 -1.24 31.09
CA VAL A 62 -2.64 -2.03 31.06
C VAL A 62 -1.92 -1.82 29.72
N LEU A 63 -2.57 -2.10 28.59
CA LEU A 63 -1.98 -2.00 27.26
C LEU A 63 -1.48 -0.59 26.92
N ARG A 64 -2.14 0.46 27.42
CA ARG A 64 -1.69 1.85 27.27
C ARG A 64 -0.44 2.17 28.07
N SER A 65 -0.16 1.42 29.12
CA SER A 65 0.93 1.70 30.06
C SER A 65 2.10 0.72 29.97
N ILE A 66 1.98 -0.39 29.21
CA ILE A 66 3.12 -1.28 28.93
C ILE A 66 4.28 -0.46 28.33
N PRO A 67 5.52 -0.62 28.86
CA PRO A 67 6.72 0.02 28.33
C PRO A 67 7.02 -0.35 26.88
N GLU A 68 7.66 0.56 26.14
CA GLU A 68 7.99 0.35 24.72
C GLU A 68 9.23 -0.52 24.51
N ASN A 69 10.06 -0.68 25.56
CA ASN A 69 11.28 -1.48 25.57
C ASN A 69 11.06 -2.96 25.95
N ILE A 70 9.81 -3.43 25.93
CA ILE A 70 9.49 -4.84 26.15
C ILE A 70 10.18 -5.73 25.11
N SER A 71 10.66 -6.90 25.54
CA SER A 71 11.23 -7.92 24.69
C SER A 71 10.35 -8.24 23.49
N PHE A 72 10.91 -8.09 22.28
CA PHE A 72 10.17 -8.18 21.03
C PHE A 72 9.48 -9.55 20.85
N PRO A 73 10.12 -10.71 21.10
CA PRO A 73 9.44 -12.00 21.04
C PRO A 73 8.25 -12.12 22.00
N ILE A 74 8.38 -11.58 23.22
CA ILE A 74 7.30 -11.60 24.22
C ILE A 74 6.13 -10.73 23.71
N ALA A 75 6.42 -9.52 23.24
CA ALA A 75 5.41 -8.61 22.72
C ALA A 75 4.62 -9.24 21.55
N VAL A 76 5.32 -9.85 20.59
CA VAL A 76 4.71 -10.50 19.42
C VAL A 76 3.74 -11.60 19.84
N MET A 77 4.09 -12.42 20.84
CA MET A 77 3.26 -13.56 21.26
C MET A 77 2.11 -13.20 22.18
N THR A 78 2.27 -12.17 23.02
CA THR A 78 1.39 -11.96 24.19
C THR A 78 0.53 -10.70 24.07
N ILE A 79 0.98 -9.68 23.34
CA ILE A 79 0.24 -8.42 23.23
C ILE A 79 -0.73 -8.49 22.03
N PRO A 80 -2.05 -8.36 22.26
CA PRO A 80 -3.04 -8.35 21.18
C PRO A 80 -2.92 -7.11 20.30
N ASP A 81 -3.59 -7.12 19.15
CA ASP A 81 -3.71 -5.92 18.31
C ASP A 81 -4.34 -4.75 19.08
N GLY A 82 -3.90 -3.52 18.78
CA GLY A 82 -4.55 -2.31 19.29
C GLY A 82 -3.59 -1.26 19.82
N ILE A 83 -3.93 -0.69 20.99
CA ILE A 83 -3.39 0.59 21.47
C ILE A 83 -1.88 0.57 21.75
N PHE A 84 -1.33 -0.56 22.20
CA PHE A 84 0.12 -0.71 22.41
C PHE A 84 0.88 -0.53 21.09
N TRP A 85 0.49 -1.30 20.06
CA TRP A 85 1.12 -1.22 18.73
C TRP A 85 0.91 0.13 18.07
N LYS A 86 -0.23 0.78 18.30
CA LYS A 86 -0.46 2.17 17.85
C LYS A 86 0.55 3.13 18.47
N ARG A 87 0.76 3.06 19.79
CA ARG A 87 1.76 3.88 20.49
C ARG A 87 3.16 3.61 19.93
N LEU A 88 3.54 2.35 19.82
CA LEU A 88 4.86 1.94 19.34
C LEU A 88 5.11 2.39 17.89
N MET A 89 4.08 2.31 17.03
CA MET A 89 4.14 2.80 15.66
C MET A 89 4.39 4.31 15.60
N LEU A 90 3.58 5.09 16.32
CA LEU A 90 3.70 6.55 16.33
C LEU A 90 4.99 7.04 16.98
N SER A 91 5.57 6.25 17.90
CA SER A 91 6.85 6.51 18.55
C SER A 91 8.03 6.22 17.61
N GLN A 92 8.02 5.07 16.92
CA GLN A 92 9.15 4.62 16.10
C GLN A 92 9.12 5.06 14.62
N PHE A 93 7.96 5.48 14.12
CA PHE A 93 7.74 5.86 12.72
C PHE A 93 6.92 7.16 12.66
N PRO A 94 7.52 8.31 12.99
CA PRO A 94 6.82 9.59 13.08
C PRO A 94 6.29 10.09 11.72
N ASP A 95 6.96 9.70 10.63
CA ASP A 95 6.64 10.15 9.27
C ASP A 95 5.46 9.40 8.62
N VAL A 96 4.98 8.33 9.27
CA VAL A 96 3.91 7.52 8.69
C VAL A 96 2.56 8.26 8.79
N PRO A 97 1.81 8.40 7.67
CA PRO A 97 0.55 9.12 7.65
C PRO A 97 -0.44 8.65 8.72
N ARG A 98 -1.07 9.62 9.39
CA ARG A 98 -2.01 9.35 10.48
C ARG A 98 -3.37 9.01 9.90
N ASP A 99 -3.67 7.73 9.82
CA ASP A 99 -5.01 7.24 9.47
C ASP A 99 -5.85 7.00 10.75
N PRO A 100 -6.85 7.85 11.04
CA PRO A 100 -7.70 7.68 12.23
C PRO A 100 -8.62 6.46 12.14
N ALA A 101 -8.90 5.94 10.94
CA ALA A 101 -9.77 4.79 10.72
C ALA A 101 -9.03 3.43 10.75
N ARG A 102 -7.69 3.45 10.88
CA ARG A 102 -6.85 2.24 10.82
C ARG A 102 -7.19 1.22 11.90
N LYS A 103 -7.47 0.01 11.43
CA LYS A 103 -7.65 -1.21 12.22
C LYS A 103 -6.45 -2.12 11.90
N ASN A 104 -5.98 -2.93 12.86
CA ASN A 104 -4.81 -3.83 12.74
C ASN A 104 -3.43 -3.17 12.89
N TRP A 105 -3.22 -2.46 14.01
CA TRP A 105 -1.97 -1.77 14.32
C TRP A 105 -0.74 -2.68 14.45
N LYS A 106 -0.94 -3.93 14.86
CA LYS A 106 0.11 -4.94 15.04
C LYS A 106 0.71 -5.37 13.71
N SER A 107 -0.13 -5.79 12.75
CA SER A 107 0.33 -6.10 11.38
C SER A 107 0.96 -4.87 10.74
N PHE A 108 0.32 -3.70 10.87
CA PHE A 108 0.87 -2.47 10.30
C PHE A 108 2.26 -2.12 10.85
N PHE A 109 2.45 -2.22 12.17
CA PHE A 109 3.76 -2.03 12.79
C PHE A 109 4.78 -3.05 12.27
N PHE A 110 4.42 -4.33 12.19
CA PHE A 110 5.32 -5.38 11.72
C PHE A 110 5.71 -5.24 10.25
N GLU A 111 4.79 -4.82 9.39
CA GLU A 111 5.08 -4.56 7.97
C GLU A 111 6.08 -3.41 7.80
N ASN A 112 5.92 -2.31 8.54
CA ASN A 112 6.87 -1.19 8.53
C ASN A 112 8.20 -1.55 9.20
N TYR A 113 8.17 -2.31 10.29
CA TYR A 113 9.36 -2.80 10.97
C TYR A 113 10.18 -3.75 10.07
N ALA A 114 9.51 -4.70 9.41
CA ALA A 114 10.13 -5.61 8.46
C ALA A 114 10.70 -4.84 7.27
N ALA A 115 9.94 -3.91 6.68
CA ALA A 115 10.43 -3.04 5.61
C ALA A 115 11.69 -2.28 6.03
N ARG A 116 11.66 -1.51 7.13
CA ARG A 116 12.83 -0.77 7.62
C ARG A 116 14.04 -1.66 7.89
N LYS A 117 13.84 -2.87 8.42
CA LYS A 117 14.93 -3.83 8.64
C LYS A 117 15.50 -4.36 7.33
N LEU A 118 14.63 -4.71 6.38
CA LEU A 118 15.04 -5.16 5.06
C LEU A 118 15.75 -4.06 4.27
N GLU A 119 15.27 -2.81 4.34
CA GLU A 119 15.88 -1.65 3.68
C GLU A 119 17.31 -1.34 4.17
N ASN A 120 17.56 -1.56 5.46
CA ASN A 120 18.88 -1.37 6.07
C ASN A 120 19.76 -2.63 6.04
N ALA A 121 19.30 -3.70 5.37
CA ALA A 121 20.06 -4.93 5.27
C ALA A 121 21.23 -4.79 4.29
N SER A 122 22.34 -5.46 4.60
CA SER A 122 23.48 -5.66 3.70
C SER A 122 23.51 -7.12 3.23
N GLU A 123 24.28 -7.40 2.17
CA GLU A 123 24.47 -8.78 1.69
C GLU A 123 25.00 -9.72 2.79
N SER A 124 25.73 -9.19 3.78
CA SER A 124 26.32 -9.95 4.89
C SER A 124 25.35 -10.30 6.03
N ASN A 125 24.30 -9.50 6.26
CA ASN A 125 23.40 -9.65 7.41
C ASN A 125 21.95 -10.04 7.03
N ILE A 126 21.63 -10.10 5.73
CA ILE A 126 20.27 -10.38 5.26
C ILE A 126 19.71 -11.71 5.77
N ASP A 127 20.55 -12.73 5.94
CA ASP A 127 20.12 -14.04 6.44
C ASP A 127 19.81 -14.03 7.95
N GLU A 128 20.56 -13.24 8.73
CA GLU A 128 20.30 -13.00 10.14
C GLU A 128 19.00 -12.20 10.33
N ILE A 129 18.84 -11.10 9.59
CA ILE A 129 17.60 -10.30 9.58
C ILE A 129 16.41 -11.18 9.17
N SER A 130 16.56 -12.00 8.14
CA SER A 130 15.51 -12.93 7.70
C SER A 130 15.14 -13.92 8.80
N HIS A 131 16.10 -14.37 9.62
CA HIS A 131 15.84 -15.24 10.77
C HIS A 131 15.04 -14.52 11.86
N GLU A 132 15.43 -13.29 12.22
CA GLU A 132 14.71 -12.45 13.19
C GLU A 132 13.26 -12.19 12.78
N LEU A 133 13.03 -11.90 11.49
CA LEU A 133 11.71 -11.56 10.97
C LEU A 133 10.75 -12.76 10.87
N ARG A 134 11.23 -14.00 11.04
CA ARG A 134 10.36 -15.20 11.00
C ARG A 134 9.26 -15.17 12.04
N ILE A 135 9.52 -14.64 13.23
CA ILE A 135 8.54 -14.60 14.32
C ILE A 135 7.32 -13.75 13.97
N ILE A 136 7.51 -12.69 13.18
CA ILE A 136 6.43 -11.81 12.72
C ILE A 136 5.85 -12.23 11.37
N GLY A 137 6.48 -13.17 10.68
CA GLY A 137 6.09 -13.58 9.33
C GLY A 137 4.62 -13.96 9.13
N PRO A 138 3.93 -14.63 10.09
CA PRO A 138 2.49 -14.90 9.98
C PRO A 138 1.59 -13.64 9.89
N PHE A 139 2.07 -12.49 10.36
CA PHE A 139 1.34 -11.22 10.40
C PHE A 139 1.60 -10.31 9.19
N ILE A 140 2.60 -10.64 8.37
CA ILE A 140 3.01 -9.85 7.20
C ILE A 140 2.17 -10.23 6.00
N ARG A 141 1.44 -9.25 5.43
CA ARG A 141 0.67 -9.39 4.19
C ARG A 141 1.13 -8.42 3.11
N LYS A 142 1.70 -7.29 3.51
CA LYS A 142 2.25 -6.27 2.62
C LYS A 142 3.68 -5.91 3.01
N ILE A 143 4.55 -5.78 2.02
CA ILE A 143 5.88 -5.19 2.19
C ILE A 143 6.05 -4.11 1.12
N THR A 144 6.45 -2.92 1.56
CA THR A 144 6.78 -1.79 0.69
C THR A 144 8.22 -1.41 0.99
N LEU A 145 9.10 -1.57 0.01
CA LEU A 145 10.49 -1.16 0.08
C LEU A 145 10.68 0.06 -0.82
N THR A 146 10.87 1.20 -0.20
CA THR A 146 11.18 2.49 -0.87
C THR A 146 12.63 2.56 -1.34
N ARG A 147 13.48 1.69 -0.79
CA ARG A 147 14.88 1.49 -1.14
C ARG A 147 15.25 0.04 -0.91
N SER A 148 15.19 -0.78 -1.95
CA SER A 148 15.66 -2.14 -1.85
C SER A 148 17.18 -2.14 -1.80
N PRO A 149 17.81 -2.64 -0.72
CA PRO A 149 19.24 -2.85 -0.71
C PRO A 149 19.56 -3.94 -1.72
N ALA A 150 20.82 -3.93 -2.17
CA ALA A 150 21.33 -4.82 -3.20
C ALA A 150 20.85 -6.27 -2.98
N LYS A 151 20.03 -6.74 -3.95
CA LYS A 151 19.67 -8.13 -4.22
C LYS A 151 19.02 -8.91 -3.07
N ILE A 152 17.93 -8.40 -2.50
CA ILE A 152 16.98 -9.26 -1.76
C ILE A 152 16.46 -10.32 -2.73
N SER A 153 16.77 -11.60 -2.47
CA SER A 153 16.18 -12.71 -3.22
C SER A 153 14.69 -12.80 -2.91
N MET A 154 13.86 -12.73 -3.95
CA MET A 154 12.41 -12.94 -3.82
C MET A 154 12.15 -14.32 -3.24
N PHE A 155 12.91 -15.34 -3.63
CA PHE A 155 12.77 -16.67 -3.05
C PHE A 155 12.94 -16.67 -1.52
N LYS A 156 13.96 -15.99 -0.99
CA LYS A 156 14.16 -15.86 0.47
C LYS A 156 13.03 -15.04 1.12
N LEU A 157 12.61 -13.95 0.48
CA LEU A 157 11.54 -13.08 0.97
C LEU A 157 10.22 -13.86 1.14
N PHE A 158 9.78 -14.56 0.09
CA PHE A 158 8.52 -15.34 0.12
C PHE A 158 8.62 -16.60 1.00
N ARG A 159 9.82 -17.16 1.23
CA ARG A 159 10.00 -18.21 2.25
C ARG A 159 9.83 -17.70 3.67
N THR A 160 10.26 -16.46 3.93
CA THR A 160 10.13 -15.81 5.24
C THR A 160 8.70 -15.34 5.46
N PHE A 161 8.09 -14.74 4.44
CA PHE A 161 6.73 -14.22 4.47
C PHE A 161 5.81 -15.03 3.56
N ARG A 162 5.51 -16.27 3.97
CA ARG A 162 4.61 -17.18 3.21
C ARG A 162 3.21 -16.63 2.99
N GLY A 163 2.82 -15.62 3.78
CA GLY A 163 1.54 -14.97 3.72
C GLY A 163 1.50 -13.69 2.88
N LEU A 164 2.62 -13.32 2.25
CA LEU A 164 2.76 -12.06 1.50
C LEU A 164 1.84 -12.04 0.29
N LYS A 165 1.07 -10.96 0.17
CA LYS A 165 0.07 -10.72 -0.87
C LYS A 165 0.33 -9.45 -1.66
N SER A 166 1.00 -8.47 -1.07
CA SER A 166 1.31 -7.19 -1.71
C SER A 166 2.79 -6.89 -1.54
N LEU A 167 3.47 -6.62 -2.66
CA LEU A 167 4.90 -6.32 -2.68
C LEU A 167 5.14 -5.11 -3.58
N SER A 168 5.69 -4.05 -3.00
CA SER A 168 6.17 -2.87 -3.72
C SER A 168 7.68 -2.76 -3.53
N LEU A 169 8.41 -2.62 -4.64
CA LEU A 169 9.86 -2.61 -4.69
C LEU A 169 10.35 -1.42 -5.50
N VAL A 170 11.17 -0.58 -4.89
CA VAL A 170 11.98 0.42 -5.60
C VAL A 170 13.46 0.07 -5.39
N TYR A 171 14.18 -0.21 -6.47
CA TYR A 171 15.61 -0.50 -6.45
C TYR A 171 16.40 0.81 -6.39
N GLY A 172 17.34 0.90 -5.45
CA GLY A 172 18.17 2.10 -5.30
C GLY A 172 17.43 3.30 -4.72
N GLU A 173 17.94 4.51 -4.98
CA GLU A 173 17.28 5.77 -4.63
C GLU A 173 16.31 6.19 -5.74
N PRO A 174 15.05 6.54 -5.43
CA PRO A 174 14.07 6.94 -6.43
C PRO A 174 14.57 8.13 -7.26
N ARG A 175 14.39 8.08 -8.59
CA ARG A 175 14.74 9.20 -9.51
C ARG A 175 14.14 10.55 -9.10
N ARG A 176 13.00 10.52 -8.42
CA ARG A 176 12.25 11.68 -7.93
C ARG A 176 13.06 12.60 -7.01
N ASN A 177 13.99 12.04 -6.24
CA ASN A 177 14.84 12.80 -5.33
C ASN A 177 15.92 13.61 -6.08
N PHE A 178 16.20 13.29 -7.34
CA PHE A 178 17.25 13.94 -8.13
C PHE A 178 16.74 15.08 -9.03
N ALA A 179 15.42 15.18 -9.26
CA ALA A 179 14.83 16.26 -10.06
C ALA A 179 14.97 17.66 -9.41
N GLN A 180 15.38 17.74 -8.14
CA GLN A 180 15.64 19.00 -7.42
C GLN A 180 17.05 19.56 -7.63
N TYR A 181 17.95 18.83 -8.30
CA TYR A 181 19.32 19.26 -8.51
C TYR A 181 19.52 19.66 -9.98
N GLU A 182 19.43 20.95 -10.26
CA GLU A 182 19.48 21.56 -11.61
C GLU A 182 20.84 21.42 -12.33
N GLU A 183 21.87 20.78 -11.74
CA GLU A 183 23.25 20.81 -12.25
C GLU A 183 23.95 19.45 -12.44
N PHE A 184 23.23 18.33 -12.59
CA PHE A 184 23.86 17.00 -12.71
C PHE A 184 23.68 16.32 -14.07
N ASP A 185 24.16 16.96 -15.14
CA ASP A 185 24.22 16.38 -16.49
C ASP A 185 25.52 15.60 -16.78
N SER A 186 26.38 15.34 -15.78
CA SER A 186 27.70 14.70 -16.00
C SER A 186 28.11 13.59 -15.03
N PHE A 187 27.22 13.10 -14.16
CA PHE A 187 27.44 11.87 -13.40
C PHE A 187 26.53 10.76 -13.92
N ASP A 188 27.07 9.55 -14.07
CA ASP A 188 26.36 8.38 -14.61
C ASP A 188 25.35 7.85 -13.58
N ILE A 189 24.28 8.62 -13.33
CA ILE A 189 23.18 8.38 -12.37
C ILE A 189 22.47 7.03 -12.63
N ARG A 190 22.66 6.45 -13.82
CA ARG A 190 21.93 5.26 -14.29
C ARG A 190 22.35 3.97 -13.60
N ALA A 191 23.59 3.83 -13.14
CA ALA A 191 24.15 2.52 -12.79
C ALA A 191 23.94 2.09 -11.33
N GLU A 192 23.87 3.02 -10.38
CA GLU A 192 23.87 2.68 -8.94
C GLU A 192 22.49 2.71 -8.27
N HIS A 193 21.46 3.25 -8.95
CA HIS A 193 20.17 3.58 -8.32
C HIS A 193 18.95 3.10 -9.12
N SER A 194 19.05 2.01 -9.88
CA SER A 194 17.94 1.46 -10.67
C SER A 194 17.96 -0.06 -10.75
N ALA A 195 16.83 -0.67 -11.13
CA ALA A 195 16.75 -2.11 -11.31
C ALA A 195 17.57 -2.53 -12.55
N THR A 196 18.69 -3.22 -12.34
CA THR A 196 19.51 -3.68 -13.48
C THR A 196 18.82 -4.85 -14.19
N LEU A 197 19.21 -5.11 -15.44
CA LEU A 197 18.74 -6.30 -16.18
C LEU A 197 19.07 -7.60 -15.43
N ARG A 198 20.21 -7.65 -14.73
CA ARG A 198 20.62 -8.82 -13.94
C ARG A 198 19.68 -9.04 -12.75
N ASP A 199 19.26 -7.97 -12.08
CA ASP A 199 18.31 -8.08 -10.97
C ASP A 199 16.95 -8.60 -11.45
N CYS A 200 16.49 -8.12 -12.60
CA CYS A 200 15.25 -8.60 -13.23
C CYS A 200 15.34 -10.07 -13.67
N GLN A 201 16.51 -10.53 -14.12
CA GLN A 201 16.75 -11.95 -14.44
C GLN A 201 16.74 -12.84 -13.19
N VAL A 202 17.35 -12.38 -12.09
CA VAL A 202 17.33 -13.09 -10.81
C VAL A 202 15.90 -13.15 -10.25
N MET A 203 15.18 -12.03 -10.29
CA MET A 203 13.78 -11.96 -9.89
C MET A 203 12.91 -12.90 -10.74
N CYS A 204 13.14 -12.95 -12.06
CA CYS A 204 12.47 -13.87 -12.96
C CYS A 204 12.68 -15.33 -12.52
N ALA A 205 13.93 -15.73 -12.28
CA ALA A 205 14.27 -17.07 -11.81
C ALA A 205 13.63 -17.39 -10.45
N ASP A 206 13.64 -16.44 -9.52
CA ASP A 206 13.01 -16.60 -8.21
C ASP A 206 11.50 -16.78 -8.31
N PHE A 207 10.80 -16.00 -9.14
CA PHE A 207 9.36 -16.16 -9.37
C PHE A 207 9.04 -17.50 -10.02
N ILE A 208 9.83 -17.94 -11.02
CA ILE A 208 9.68 -19.26 -11.63
C ILE A 208 9.85 -20.38 -10.59
N ASN A 209 10.85 -20.24 -9.70
CA ASN A 209 11.11 -21.22 -8.64
C ASN A 209 10.01 -21.24 -7.57
N LEU A 210 9.42 -20.08 -7.24
CA LEU A 210 8.29 -19.98 -6.34
C LEU A 210 7.04 -20.64 -6.97
N GLY A 211 6.82 -20.41 -8.27
CA GLY A 211 5.72 -21.00 -9.03
C GLY A 211 4.38 -20.89 -8.30
N LYS A 212 3.61 -21.98 -8.27
CA LYS A 212 2.29 -22.05 -7.62
C LYS A 212 2.28 -21.75 -6.10
N TYR A 213 3.44 -21.71 -5.44
CA TYR A 213 3.52 -21.40 -4.01
C TYR A 213 3.52 -19.89 -3.74
N CYS A 214 3.57 -19.08 -4.79
CA CYS A 214 3.59 -17.64 -4.65
C CYS A 214 2.15 -17.09 -4.53
N SER A 215 1.83 -16.50 -3.37
CA SER A 215 0.47 -16.01 -3.06
C SER A 215 0.26 -14.53 -3.40
N LEU A 216 1.13 -13.96 -4.24
CA LEU A 216 1.11 -12.54 -4.55
C LEU A 216 -0.17 -12.18 -5.31
N GLN A 217 -0.77 -11.08 -4.89
CA GLN A 217 -2.01 -10.51 -5.42
C GLN A 217 -1.77 -9.11 -6.00
N GLU A 218 -0.79 -8.39 -5.46
CA GLU A 218 -0.40 -7.05 -5.90
C GLU A 218 1.12 -6.99 -6.03
N PHE A 219 1.58 -6.55 -7.19
CA PHE A 219 2.99 -6.33 -7.45
C PHE A 219 3.23 -4.95 -8.05
N ASP A 220 4.16 -4.23 -7.46
CA ASP A 220 4.47 -2.85 -7.80
C ASP A 220 5.99 -2.66 -7.93
N MET A 221 6.40 -2.21 -9.12
CA MET A 221 7.76 -1.79 -9.43
C MET A 221 7.79 -0.38 -10.04
N THR A 222 7.02 0.53 -9.45
CA THR A 222 7.05 1.95 -9.81
C THR A 222 8.43 2.58 -9.60
N ASP A 223 8.82 3.53 -10.44
CA ASP A 223 10.08 4.30 -10.31
C ASP A 223 11.38 3.46 -10.33
N ASN A 224 11.43 2.39 -11.12
CA ASN A 224 12.59 1.48 -11.18
C ASN A 224 13.49 1.66 -12.42
N SER A 225 13.20 2.64 -13.28
CA SER A 225 13.88 2.84 -14.57
C SER A 225 13.88 1.59 -15.47
N LEU A 226 12.83 0.77 -15.39
CA LEU A 226 12.75 -0.48 -16.14
C LEU A 226 12.66 -0.19 -17.63
N THR A 227 13.64 -0.69 -18.38
CA THR A 227 13.60 -0.71 -19.85
C THR A 227 12.78 -1.90 -20.36
N ASP A 228 12.47 -1.91 -21.66
CA ASP A 228 11.83 -3.05 -22.33
C ASP A 228 12.51 -4.40 -22.03
N GLN A 229 13.84 -4.46 -22.03
CA GLN A 229 14.57 -5.70 -21.76
C GLN A 229 14.38 -6.18 -20.32
N ALA A 230 14.38 -5.25 -19.36
CA ALA A 230 14.22 -5.54 -17.94
C ALA A 230 12.78 -6.01 -17.65
N VAL A 231 11.77 -5.25 -18.10
CA VAL A 231 10.36 -5.58 -17.84
C VAL A 231 9.93 -6.88 -18.52
N VAL A 232 10.49 -7.21 -19.70
CA VAL A 232 10.24 -8.51 -20.34
C VAL A 232 10.68 -9.66 -19.43
N LYS A 233 11.79 -9.53 -18.69
CA LYS A 233 12.25 -10.56 -17.76
C LYS A 233 11.36 -10.67 -16.54
N VAL A 234 10.93 -9.53 -15.98
CA VAL A 234 9.97 -9.52 -14.88
C VAL A 234 8.64 -10.16 -15.32
N ALA A 235 8.11 -9.77 -16.49
CA ALA A 235 6.90 -10.33 -17.08
C ALA A 235 6.99 -11.84 -17.30
N GLU A 236 8.13 -12.35 -17.79
CA GLU A 236 8.38 -13.79 -17.95
C GLU A 236 8.27 -14.55 -16.62
N GLY A 237 8.78 -13.96 -15.53
CA GLY A 237 8.67 -14.53 -14.19
C GLY A 237 7.25 -14.52 -13.66
N LEU A 238 6.55 -13.38 -13.80
CA LEU A 238 5.17 -13.20 -13.35
C LEU A 238 4.19 -14.13 -14.08
N PHE A 239 4.36 -14.30 -15.40
CA PHE A 239 3.53 -15.16 -16.24
C PHE A 239 3.47 -16.60 -15.73
N LYS A 240 4.58 -17.13 -15.24
CA LYS A 240 4.71 -18.52 -14.79
C LYS A 240 4.31 -18.73 -13.32
N ALA A 241 4.21 -17.64 -12.55
CA ALA A 241 4.20 -17.71 -11.09
C ALA A 241 2.83 -17.47 -10.43
N PHE A 242 1.80 -16.95 -11.11
CA PHE A 242 0.61 -16.46 -10.40
C PHE A 242 -0.75 -16.70 -11.06
N ASN A 243 -1.54 -17.59 -10.46
CA ASN A 243 -3.00 -17.64 -10.66
C ASN A 243 -3.76 -16.64 -9.76
N SER A 244 -3.05 -15.86 -8.93
CA SER A 244 -3.64 -14.97 -7.91
C SER A 244 -3.33 -13.48 -8.10
N LEU A 245 -2.51 -13.11 -9.09
CA LEU A 245 -2.11 -11.72 -9.30
C LEU A 245 -3.29 -10.92 -9.88
N THR A 246 -3.73 -9.92 -9.13
CA THR A 246 -4.90 -9.08 -9.45
C THR A 246 -4.55 -7.63 -9.71
N SER A 247 -3.41 -7.14 -9.23
CA SER A 247 -2.94 -5.77 -9.44
C SER A 247 -1.47 -5.77 -9.86
N LEU A 248 -1.16 -5.02 -10.90
CA LEU A 248 0.19 -4.89 -11.44
C LEU A 248 0.49 -3.43 -11.76
N THR A 249 1.58 -2.91 -11.19
CA THR A 249 1.98 -1.51 -11.33
C THR A 249 3.43 -1.43 -11.80
N PHE A 250 3.67 -0.76 -12.93
CA PHE A 250 4.99 -0.43 -13.45
C PHE A 250 5.06 1.06 -13.85
N ALA A 251 4.41 1.92 -13.09
CA ALA A 251 4.38 3.34 -13.37
C ALA A 251 5.79 3.97 -13.31
N HIS A 252 6.00 5.09 -14.00
CA HIS A 252 7.25 5.87 -13.92
C HIS A 252 8.51 5.05 -14.28
N ASN A 253 8.45 4.34 -15.41
CA ASN A 253 9.56 3.52 -15.92
C ASN A 253 9.91 3.94 -17.37
N GLU A 254 10.81 3.22 -18.01
CA GLU A 254 11.23 3.45 -19.40
C GLU A 254 10.63 2.40 -20.35
N ILE A 255 9.39 1.99 -20.07
CA ILE A 255 8.70 0.95 -20.85
C ILE A 255 8.23 1.55 -22.17
N ARG A 256 8.55 0.86 -23.26
CA ARG A 256 8.18 1.21 -24.63
C ARG A 256 7.32 0.08 -25.23
N GLN A 257 7.33 -0.03 -26.55
CA GLN A 257 6.49 -0.95 -27.28
C GLN A 257 6.67 -2.43 -26.90
N ASN A 258 7.90 -2.91 -26.72
CA ASN A 258 8.12 -4.35 -26.48
C ASN A 258 7.78 -4.72 -25.04
N GLY A 259 8.05 -3.83 -24.09
CA GLY A 259 7.67 -4.03 -22.69
C GLY A 259 6.15 -3.96 -22.50
N ALA A 260 5.46 -3.03 -23.18
CA ALA A 260 4.00 -2.95 -23.16
C ALA A 260 3.35 -4.23 -23.69
N HIS A 261 3.90 -4.81 -24.76
CA HIS A 261 3.43 -6.11 -25.28
C HIS A 261 3.66 -7.25 -24.28
N ALA A 262 4.84 -7.30 -23.66
CA ALA A 262 5.15 -8.33 -22.66
C ALA A 262 4.21 -8.25 -21.47
N ILE A 263 3.93 -7.06 -20.95
CA ILE A 263 2.95 -6.86 -19.88
C ILE A 263 1.53 -7.21 -20.34
N GLY A 264 1.15 -6.79 -21.55
CA GLY A 264 -0.14 -7.14 -22.15
C GLY A 264 -0.37 -8.64 -22.24
N SER A 265 0.66 -9.42 -22.56
CA SER A 265 0.57 -10.88 -22.64
C SER A 265 0.20 -11.55 -21.30
N ILE A 266 0.53 -10.92 -20.16
CA ILE A 266 0.17 -11.42 -18.83
C ILE A 266 -1.36 -11.38 -18.64
N LEU A 267 -2.04 -10.38 -19.22
CA LEU A 267 -3.50 -10.21 -19.12
C LEU A 267 -4.30 -11.37 -19.72
N LEU A 268 -3.67 -12.14 -20.63
CA LEU A 268 -4.30 -13.28 -21.29
C LEU A 268 -4.38 -14.52 -20.37
N HIS A 269 -3.56 -14.57 -19.32
CA HIS A 269 -3.39 -15.77 -18.50
C HIS A 269 -3.52 -15.52 -16.99
N SER A 270 -3.63 -14.27 -16.56
CA SER A 270 -3.73 -13.89 -15.14
C SER A 270 -5.04 -13.14 -14.85
N PRO A 271 -5.62 -13.28 -13.64
CA PRO A 271 -6.85 -12.59 -13.26
C PRO A 271 -6.59 -11.11 -12.88
N ILE A 272 -5.76 -10.42 -13.66
CA ILE A 272 -5.39 -9.03 -13.42
C ILE A 272 -6.64 -8.16 -13.59
N ARG A 273 -7.01 -7.47 -12.51
CA ARG A 273 -8.09 -6.50 -12.47
C ARG A 273 -7.59 -5.08 -12.60
N LYS A 274 -6.37 -4.80 -12.15
CA LYS A 274 -5.78 -3.45 -12.16
C LYS A 274 -4.41 -3.49 -12.82
N LEU A 275 -4.23 -2.68 -13.85
CA LEU A 275 -2.96 -2.49 -14.52
C LEU A 275 -2.64 -1.00 -14.57
N ASP A 276 -1.51 -0.63 -13.98
CA ASP A 276 -0.99 0.74 -14.03
C ASP A 276 0.36 0.78 -14.76
N LEU A 277 0.37 1.51 -15.88
CA LEU A 277 1.53 1.76 -16.71
C LEU A 277 1.75 3.26 -16.93
N SER A 278 1.24 4.12 -16.04
CA SER A 278 1.37 5.57 -16.19
C SER A 278 2.82 6.05 -16.26
N ASP A 279 3.04 7.18 -16.92
CA ASP A 279 4.35 7.83 -17.05
C ASP A 279 5.43 6.87 -17.56
N ASN A 280 5.20 6.35 -18.77
CA ASN A 280 6.12 5.50 -19.52
C ASN A 280 6.26 6.06 -20.95
N GLN A 281 6.94 5.34 -21.83
CA GLN A 281 7.19 5.73 -23.22
C GLN A 281 6.53 4.76 -24.21
N ILE A 282 5.31 4.29 -23.89
CA ILE A 282 4.63 3.21 -24.63
C ILE A 282 4.39 3.58 -26.10
N GLY A 283 3.93 4.82 -26.36
CA GLY A 283 3.64 5.31 -27.70
C GLY A 283 2.48 4.60 -28.42
N SER A 284 2.16 5.04 -29.63
CA SER A 284 1.04 4.49 -30.43
C SER A 284 1.16 2.99 -30.72
N ASN A 285 2.36 2.52 -31.05
CA ASN A 285 2.57 1.11 -31.40
C ASN A 285 2.58 0.19 -30.18
N GLY A 286 2.99 0.71 -29.02
CA GLY A 286 2.93 -0.03 -27.76
C GLY A 286 1.51 -0.17 -27.26
N VAL A 287 0.72 0.92 -27.32
CA VAL A 287 -0.68 0.88 -26.88
C VAL A 287 -1.52 -0.02 -27.78
N GLN A 288 -1.24 -0.06 -29.09
CA GLN A 288 -1.86 -1.04 -30.01
C GLN A 288 -1.72 -2.46 -29.48
N LYS A 289 -0.48 -2.90 -29.23
CA LYS A 289 -0.18 -4.26 -28.77
C LYS A 289 -0.80 -4.54 -27.40
N LEU A 290 -0.79 -3.55 -26.51
CA LEU A 290 -1.41 -3.68 -25.19
C LEU A 290 -2.93 -3.84 -25.29
N CYS A 291 -3.59 -3.00 -26.08
CA CYS A 291 -5.04 -3.04 -26.30
C CYS A 291 -5.48 -4.35 -26.97
N GLU A 292 -4.67 -4.90 -27.88
CA GLU A 292 -4.93 -6.20 -28.51
C GLU A 292 -4.96 -7.36 -27.51
N CYS A 293 -4.15 -7.29 -26.45
CA CYS A 293 -4.20 -8.24 -25.33
C CYS A 293 -5.34 -7.89 -24.35
N ALA A 294 -5.47 -6.61 -23.97
CA ALA A 294 -6.44 -6.16 -22.98
C ALA A 294 -7.89 -6.43 -23.39
N LYS A 295 -8.22 -6.32 -24.69
CA LYS A 295 -9.58 -6.63 -25.20
C LYS A 295 -9.98 -8.10 -25.04
N GLN A 296 -9.00 -8.99 -24.88
CA GLN A 296 -9.23 -10.43 -24.65
C GLN A 296 -9.32 -10.77 -23.16
N SER A 297 -8.91 -9.85 -22.27
CA SER A 297 -9.06 -10.04 -20.84
C SER A 297 -10.52 -9.84 -20.44
N SER A 298 -11.08 -10.83 -19.74
CA SER A 298 -12.41 -10.75 -19.12
C SER A 298 -12.37 -10.25 -17.68
N THR A 299 -11.19 -9.93 -17.16
CA THR A 299 -10.98 -9.58 -15.74
C THR A 299 -10.44 -8.18 -15.52
N LEU A 300 -9.83 -7.54 -16.52
CA LEU A 300 -9.26 -6.20 -16.40
C LEU A 300 -10.37 -5.17 -16.16
N GLU A 301 -10.35 -4.52 -15.01
CA GLU A 301 -11.33 -3.52 -14.56
C GLU A 301 -10.77 -2.09 -14.57
N GLU A 302 -9.49 -1.91 -14.26
CA GLU A 302 -8.85 -0.60 -14.18
C GLU A 302 -7.55 -0.61 -15.01
N LEU A 303 -7.43 0.32 -15.94
CA LEU A 303 -6.25 0.51 -16.79
C LEU A 303 -5.80 1.97 -16.73
N ASN A 304 -4.59 2.21 -16.24
CA ASN A 304 -3.96 3.53 -16.24
C ASN A 304 -2.84 3.58 -17.29
N LEU A 305 -3.02 4.45 -18.28
CA LEU A 305 -2.11 4.74 -19.38
C LEU A 305 -1.80 6.24 -19.48
N SER A 306 -1.99 7.00 -18.40
CA SER A 306 -1.66 8.42 -18.37
C SER A 306 -0.19 8.67 -18.73
N SER A 307 0.10 9.80 -19.38
CA SER A 307 1.47 10.23 -19.71
C SER A 307 2.30 9.18 -20.49
N ASN A 308 1.75 8.61 -21.56
CA ASN A 308 2.39 7.54 -22.35
C ASN A 308 2.66 7.87 -23.82
N GLN A 309 2.46 9.13 -24.22
CA GLN A 309 2.71 9.61 -25.59
C GLN A 309 1.91 8.81 -26.65
N ILE A 310 0.68 8.40 -26.32
CA ILE A 310 -0.18 7.58 -27.19
C ILE A 310 -0.45 8.25 -28.55
N GLY A 311 -0.77 9.55 -28.54
CA GLY A 311 -1.10 10.34 -29.72
C GLY A 311 -2.35 9.88 -30.48
N ASN A 312 -2.71 10.64 -31.52
CA ASN A 312 -3.92 10.39 -32.33
C ASN A 312 -3.91 9.06 -33.10
N ASN A 313 -2.74 8.47 -33.37
CA ASN A 313 -2.67 7.16 -34.01
C ASN A 313 -3.00 6.03 -33.03
N GLY A 314 -2.60 6.18 -31.76
CA GLY A 314 -2.83 5.16 -30.74
C GLY A 314 -4.25 5.17 -30.17
N ILE A 315 -4.93 6.32 -30.20
CA ILE A 315 -6.28 6.47 -29.64
C ILE A 315 -7.31 5.57 -30.30
N LEU A 316 -7.14 5.23 -31.58
CA LEU A 316 -7.99 4.30 -32.32
C LEU A 316 -8.09 2.93 -31.63
N PHE A 317 -6.96 2.43 -31.10
CA PHE A 317 -6.91 1.14 -30.40
C PHE A 317 -7.52 1.22 -29.01
N VAL A 318 -7.37 2.36 -28.34
CA VAL A 318 -8.03 2.62 -27.05
C VAL A 318 -9.55 2.70 -27.24
N ALA A 319 -10.03 3.41 -28.26
CA ALA A 319 -11.44 3.46 -28.61
C ALA A 319 -12.01 2.06 -28.89
N LEU A 320 -11.27 1.23 -29.63
CA LEU A 320 -11.65 -0.16 -29.87
C LEU A 320 -11.70 -0.97 -28.56
N LEU A 321 -10.77 -0.77 -27.64
CA LEU A 321 -10.80 -1.40 -26.31
C LEU A 321 -12.05 -0.99 -25.53
N ILE A 322 -12.42 0.30 -25.52
CA ILE A 322 -13.63 0.81 -24.87
C ILE A 322 -14.91 0.21 -25.49
N LYS A 323 -14.96 0.08 -26.83
CA LYS A 323 -16.10 -0.52 -27.56
C LYS A 323 -16.28 -2.01 -27.24
N THR A 324 -15.18 -2.74 -27.07
CA THR A 324 -15.19 -4.21 -27.02
C THR A 324 -15.09 -4.80 -25.62
N SER A 325 -14.44 -4.12 -24.68
CA SER A 325 -14.29 -4.63 -23.32
C SER A 325 -15.64 -4.70 -22.60
N LYS A 326 -15.81 -5.77 -21.81
CA LYS A 326 -16.98 -5.97 -20.93
C LYS A 326 -16.63 -5.86 -19.45
N SER A 327 -15.35 -5.86 -19.11
CA SER A 327 -14.86 -5.80 -17.74
C SER A 327 -14.27 -4.44 -17.38
N LEU A 328 -13.78 -3.66 -18.36
CA LEU A 328 -13.09 -2.40 -18.11
C LEU A 328 -14.08 -1.35 -17.58
N LYS A 329 -13.84 -0.90 -16.35
CA LYS A 329 -14.64 0.08 -15.61
C LYS A 329 -13.95 1.42 -15.49
N LYS A 330 -12.62 1.44 -15.39
CA LYS A 330 -11.84 2.67 -15.25
C LYS A 330 -10.72 2.71 -16.27
N LEU A 331 -10.62 3.84 -16.96
CA LEU A 331 -9.56 4.10 -17.92
C LEU A 331 -9.00 5.50 -17.70
N ASP A 332 -7.69 5.59 -17.55
CA ASP A 332 -6.97 6.85 -17.54
C ASP A 332 -6.06 6.94 -18.76
N ILE A 333 -6.29 7.93 -19.61
CA ILE A 333 -5.47 8.27 -20.78
C ILE A 333 -5.10 9.76 -20.77
N SER A 334 -5.06 10.38 -19.59
CA SER A 334 -4.64 11.77 -19.45
C SER A 334 -3.19 12.00 -19.90
N GLY A 335 -2.84 13.21 -20.36
CA GLY A 335 -1.45 13.56 -20.66
C GLY A 335 -0.83 12.85 -21.86
N ASN A 336 -1.62 12.48 -22.87
CA ASN A 336 -1.19 11.58 -23.96
C ASN A 336 -1.02 12.25 -25.33
N ARG A 337 -1.09 13.58 -25.40
CA ARG A 337 -0.98 14.37 -26.65
C ARG A 337 -2.03 13.95 -27.70
N ILE A 338 -3.23 13.64 -27.24
CA ILE A 338 -4.37 13.30 -28.09
C ILE A 338 -5.16 14.59 -28.35
N SER A 339 -5.41 14.94 -29.60
CA SER A 339 -6.25 16.10 -29.95
C SER A 339 -7.58 15.71 -30.59
N ASN A 340 -7.65 14.57 -31.25
CA ASN A 340 -8.86 14.08 -31.89
C ASN A 340 -9.48 12.94 -31.07
N PHE A 341 -10.67 13.17 -30.52
CA PHE A 341 -11.43 12.27 -29.67
C PHE A 341 -12.67 11.68 -30.35
N LYS A 342 -12.86 11.88 -31.65
CA LYS A 342 -14.01 11.32 -32.40
C LYS A 342 -14.21 9.82 -32.17
N ASP A 343 -13.14 9.04 -32.22
CA ASP A 343 -13.21 7.59 -31.98
C ASP A 343 -13.60 7.25 -30.53
N ILE A 344 -13.16 8.06 -29.56
CA ILE A 344 -13.54 7.92 -28.16
C ILE A 344 -15.01 8.28 -27.98
N ILE A 345 -15.49 9.37 -28.59
CA ILE A 345 -16.91 9.76 -28.58
C ILE A 345 -17.78 8.62 -29.13
N GLU A 346 -17.42 8.05 -30.28
CA GLU A 346 -18.11 6.88 -30.83
C GLU A 346 -18.05 5.67 -29.88
N ALA A 347 -16.92 5.46 -29.21
CA ALA A 347 -16.77 4.37 -28.26
C ALA A 347 -17.65 4.55 -27.02
N LEU A 348 -17.76 5.77 -26.50
CA LEU A 348 -18.61 6.13 -25.37
C LEU A 348 -20.09 5.91 -25.66
N ASN A 349 -20.53 6.15 -26.89
CA ASN A 349 -21.91 5.88 -27.32
C ASN A 349 -22.29 4.39 -27.29
N VAL A 350 -21.31 3.48 -27.31
CA VAL A 350 -21.56 2.03 -27.39
C VAL A 350 -21.19 1.31 -26.08
N THR A 351 -20.17 1.79 -25.36
CA THR A 351 -19.66 1.11 -24.16
C THR A 351 -20.70 0.97 -23.06
N THR A 352 -20.72 -0.19 -22.40
CA THR A 352 -21.68 -0.50 -21.32
C THR A 352 -21.00 -0.85 -20.00
N SER A 353 -19.67 -0.80 -19.95
CA SER A 353 -18.88 -1.21 -18.77
C SER A 353 -18.11 -0.07 -18.13
N LEU A 354 -17.78 0.98 -18.90
CA LEU A 354 -16.93 2.08 -18.45
C LEU A 354 -17.70 3.01 -17.51
N VAL A 355 -17.16 3.22 -16.31
CA VAL A 355 -17.72 4.04 -15.22
C VAL A 355 -16.91 5.30 -14.99
N ASP A 356 -15.59 5.22 -15.19
CA ASP A 356 -14.64 6.28 -14.91
C ASP A 356 -13.69 6.45 -16.09
N LEU A 357 -13.66 7.65 -16.68
CA LEU A 357 -12.77 7.99 -17.77
C LEU A 357 -12.02 9.29 -17.44
N ASN A 358 -10.69 9.23 -17.46
CA ASN A 358 -9.85 10.42 -17.36
C ASN A 358 -9.17 10.68 -18.71
N ILE A 359 -9.51 11.81 -19.34
CA ILE A 359 -8.90 12.33 -20.57
C ILE A 359 -8.25 13.70 -20.38
N ALA A 360 -8.12 14.15 -19.13
CA ALA A 360 -7.53 15.45 -18.79
C ALA A 360 -6.11 15.62 -19.36
N VAL A 361 -5.61 16.86 -19.40
CA VAL A 361 -4.24 17.13 -19.84
C VAL A 361 -3.96 16.65 -21.28
N ASN A 362 -5.00 16.52 -22.10
CA ASN A 362 -4.88 16.30 -23.54
C ASN A 362 -5.28 17.59 -24.28
N PRO A 363 -4.66 17.90 -25.43
CA PRO A 363 -5.04 19.02 -26.28
C PRO A 363 -6.36 18.75 -27.03
N ILE A 364 -7.45 18.48 -26.29
CA ILE A 364 -8.79 18.21 -26.81
C ILE A 364 -9.28 19.45 -27.57
N ASP A 365 -9.63 19.30 -28.85
CA ASP A 365 -10.22 20.39 -29.61
C ASP A 365 -11.58 20.85 -29.03
N GLU A 366 -11.99 22.07 -29.33
CA GLU A 366 -13.22 22.65 -28.76
C GLU A 366 -14.48 21.89 -29.20
N ASP A 367 -14.49 21.42 -30.45
CA ASP A 367 -15.63 20.70 -31.01
C ASP A 367 -15.84 19.36 -30.27
N ASP A 368 -14.79 18.57 -30.08
CA ASP A 368 -14.85 17.31 -29.35
C ASP A 368 -15.14 17.55 -27.86
N TYR A 369 -14.59 18.61 -27.25
CA TYR A 369 -14.87 18.95 -25.86
C TYR A 369 -16.37 19.22 -25.63
N ASP A 370 -16.98 20.04 -26.49
CA ASP A 370 -18.42 20.33 -26.46
C ASP A 370 -19.27 19.08 -26.69
N VAL A 371 -18.87 18.21 -27.63
CA VAL A 371 -19.58 16.97 -27.91
C VAL A 371 -19.53 16.02 -26.71
N ILE A 372 -18.36 15.86 -26.09
CA ILE A 372 -18.22 14.99 -24.91
C ILE A 372 -19.01 15.54 -23.73
N GLN A 373 -18.97 16.85 -23.48
CA GLN A 373 -19.78 17.48 -22.42
C GLN A 373 -21.27 17.21 -22.63
N LYS A 374 -21.78 17.44 -23.84
CA LYS A 374 -23.19 17.20 -24.18
C LYS A 374 -23.57 15.73 -24.03
N LEU A 375 -22.71 14.82 -24.47
CA LEU A 375 -22.94 13.38 -24.39
C LEU A 375 -23.10 12.91 -22.94
N VAL A 376 -22.30 13.42 -22.00
CA VAL A 376 -22.39 13.01 -20.59
C VAL A 376 -23.52 13.69 -19.84
N GLN A 377 -23.86 14.93 -20.21
CA GLN A 377 -24.94 15.72 -19.60
C GLN A 377 -26.33 15.44 -20.20
N ASP A 378 -26.43 14.67 -21.29
CA ASP A 378 -27.70 14.38 -21.95
C ASP A 378 -28.66 13.63 -20.99
N PRO A 379 -29.81 14.24 -20.62
CA PRO A 379 -30.79 13.60 -19.76
C PRO A 379 -31.47 12.39 -20.41
N ASN A 380 -31.39 12.26 -21.74
CA ASN A 380 -31.92 11.13 -22.51
C ASN A 380 -30.81 10.16 -22.94
N ARG A 381 -29.64 10.19 -22.28
CA ARG A 381 -28.58 9.22 -22.55
C ARG A 381 -29.08 7.78 -22.34
N ARG A 382 -28.49 6.86 -23.09
CA ARG A 382 -28.81 5.44 -23.07
C ARG A 382 -28.74 4.89 -21.64
N GLU A 383 -29.74 4.13 -21.19
CA GLU A 383 -29.85 3.66 -19.80
C GLU A 383 -28.72 2.72 -19.36
N ASP A 384 -28.12 1.99 -20.30
CA ASP A 384 -26.96 1.09 -20.09
C ASP A 384 -25.60 1.82 -20.16
N MET A 385 -25.59 3.15 -20.40
CA MET A 385 -24.39 3.98 -20.29
C MET A 385 -24.15 4.32 -18.81
N ILE A 386 -23.15 3.67 -18.22
CA ILE A 386 -22.84 3.76 -16.78
C ILE A 386 -21.67 4.68 -16.44
N LEU A 387 -21.24 5.53 -17.38
CA LEU A 387 -20.19 6.51 -17.15
C LEU A 387 -20.68 7.56 -16.13
N ASP A 388 -20.05 7.55 -14.96
CA ASP A 388 -20.38 8.42 -13.83
C ASP A 388 -19.31 9.51 -13.63
N LYS A 389 -18.06 9.18 -13.92
CA LYS A 389 -16.92 10.07 -13.74
C LYS A 389 -16.22 10.31 -15.06
N LEU A 390 -16.07 11.59 -15.37
CA LEU A 390 -15.33 12.04 -16.54
C LEU A 390 -14.48 13.25 -16.15
N ASP A 391 -13.17 13.12 -16.28
CA ASP A 391 -12.24 14.24 -16.11
C ASP A 391 -11.70 14.69 -17.48
N MET A 392 -11.97 15.95 -17.82
CA MET A 392 -11.53 16.60 -19.06
C MET A 392 -10.78 17.91 -18.80
N ARG A 393 -10.23 18.09 -17.59
CA ARG A 393 -9.56 19.34 -17.24
C ARG A 393 -8.42 19.62 -18.21
N ARG A 394 -8.47 20.80 -18.83
CA ARG A 394 -7.35 21.37 -19.56
C ARG A 394 -6.42 21.99 -18.52
N TYR A 395 -5.15 21.63 -18.60
CA TYR A 395 -4.10 22.37 -17.91
C TYR A 395 -3.42 23.17 -19.00
N ASP A 396 -3.40 24.50 -18.86
CA ASP A 396 -2.49 25.36 -19.62
C ASP A 396 -1.09 25.03 -19.10
N LEU A 397 -0.56 23.90 -19.55
CA LEU A 397 0.78 23.49 -19.19
C LEU A 397 1.71 24.49 -19.86
N THR A 398 2.25 25.42 -19.07
CA THR A 398 3.49 26.09 -19.46
C THR A 398 4.59 25.02 -19.57
N GLU A 399 5.65 25.25 -20.35
CA GLU A 399 6.74 24.27 -20.44
C GLU A 399 7.34 23.93 -19.06
N GLU A 400 7.19 24.82 -18.07
CA GLU A 400 7.55 24.61 -16.66
C GLU A 400 6.63 23.61 -15.94
N ASP A 401 5.34 23.51 -16.29
CA ASP A 401 4.41 22.57 -15.65
C ASP A 401 4.63 21.12 -16.09
N PHE A 402 5.12 20.90 -17.32
CA PHE A 402 5.64 19.59 -17.75
C PHE A 402 6.88 19.16 -16.94
N MET A 403 7.57 20.13 -16.32
CA MET A 403 8.76 19.94 -15.50
C MET A 403 8.47 19.84 -14.00
N ILE A 404 7.20 19.94 -13.55
CA ILE A 404 6.82 19.56 -12.18
C ILE A 404 6.75 18.03 -12.09
N LYS A 405 7.92 17.43 -12.25
CA LYS A 405 8.21 16.07 -11.84
C LYS A 405 8.24 16.03 -10.32
N THR A 406 7.37 15.19 -9.78
CA THR A 406 7.72 14.30 -8.68
C THR A 406 8.11 14.96 -7.37
N THR A 407 7.26 15.81 -6.80
CA THR A 407 7.37 16.16 -5.38
C THR A 407 5.98 16.34 -4.80
N GLU A 408 5.53 15.33 -4.04
CA GLU A 408 4.78 15.44 -2.77
C GLU A 408 3.86 14.24 -2.54
N THR A 409 4.38 13.31 -1.73
CA THR A 409 3.65 12.52 -0.72
C THR A 409 2.59 11.49 -1.16
N SER A 410 2.61 10.38 -0.42
CA SER A 410 1.81 9.16 -0.55
C SER A 410 0.34 9.29 -0.13
N GLU A 411 -0.30 10.40 -0.46
CA GLU A 411 -1.75 10.54 -0.44
C GLU A 411 -2.14 11.18 -1.76
N ALA A 412 -2.99 10.52 -2.56
CA ALA A 412 -3.50 11.11 -3.79
C ALA A 412 -3.96 12.55 -3.54
N PRO A 413 -3.41 13.55 -4.22
CA PRO A 413 -4.17 14.73 -4.54
C PRO A 413 -4.98 14.35 -5.77
N LEU A 414 -6.28 14.12 -5.60
CA LEU A 414 -7.22 14.88 -6.44
C LEU A 414 -6.62 16.28 -6.52
N LEU A 415 -6.18 16.72 -7.70
CA LEU A 415 -5.66 18.07 -7.90
C LEU A 415 -6.63 19.07 -7.23
N ARG A 416 -6.33 19.45 -5.98
CA ARG A 416 -6.92 20.56 -5.25
C ARG A 416 -5.88 21.65 -5.36
N PHE A 417 -6.04 22.48 -6.36
CA PHE A 417 -5.36 23.77 -6.39
C PHE A 417 -6.40 24.83 -6.01
N LYS A 418 -5.94 25.82 -5.25
CA LYS A 418 -6.76 26.90 -4.67
C LYS A 418 -7.62 27.62 -5.69
#